data_AF-A0A523RY44-F1
#
_entry.id   AF-A0A523RY44-F1
#
_cell.length_a   1.000
_cell.length_b   1.000
_cell.length_c   1.000
_cell.angle_alpha   90.00
_cell.angle_beta   90.00
_cell.angle_gamma   90.00
#
_symmetry.space_group_name_H-M   'P 1'
#
loop_
_entity.id
_entity.type
_entity.pdbx_description
1 polymer ?
#
loop_
_entity_poly.entity_id
_entity_poly.type
_entity_poly.pdbx_seq_one_letter_code
_entity_poly.pdbx_strand_id
1 'polypeptide(L)'
;MKRLERFEDWARACMHVRCGFCREICPAYSQLKLDSYSAKGKMTILYHMLKGSLQPDEVVAERIFACTSCGLCDVACGYNISEAIHEMKTFLYDQAIPLPEGYMKISTKT
;
A
#
# COMPACT_ATOMS: atom_id res chain seq x y z
N MET A 1 -10.92 8.28 7.38
CA MET A 1 -11.34 7.63 6.10
C MET A 1 -11.51 8.59 4.93
N LYS A 2 -12.12 9.79 5.08
CA LYS A 2 -12.31 10.79 3.98
C LYS A 2 -11.12 10.99 3.02
N ARG A 3 -9.89 10.98 3.54
CA ARG A 3 -8.64 11.07 2.75
C ARG A 3 -8.45 9.94 1.73
N LEU A 4 -8.86 8.73 2.07
CA LEU A 4 -8.70 7.53 1.24
C LEU A 4 -9.86 7.31 0.27
N GLU A 5 -11.02 7.90 0.53
CA GLU A 5 -12.22 7.77 -0.30
C GLU A 5 -12.01 8.27 -1.74
N ARG A 6 -11.12 9.25 -1.93
CA ARG A 6 -10.73 9.75 -3.27
C ARG A 6 -10.11 8.69 -4.19
N PHE A 7 -9.67 7.56 -3.63
CA PHE A 7 -9.08 6.43 -4.37
C PHE A 7 -10.01 5.23 -4.47
N GLU A 8 -11.28 5.35 -4.04
CA GLU A 8 -12.23 4.23 -4.05
C GLU A 8 -12.39 3.62 -5.44
N ASP A 9 -12.52 4.47 -6.47
CA ASP A 9 -12.68 4.00 -7.85
C ASP A 9 -11.45 3.25 -8.36
N TRP A 10 -10.24 3.68 -7.97
CA TRP A 10 -9.00 2.99 -8.35
C TRP A 10 -8.88 1.64 -7.65
N ALA A 11 -9.21 1.59 -6.35
CA ALA A 11 -9.21 0.37 -5.56
C ALA A 11 -10.26 -0.63 -6.09
N ARG A 12 -11.46 -0.13 -6.43
CA ARG A 12 -12.53 -0.91 -7.06
C ARG A 12 -12.08 -1.43 -8.43
N ALA A 13 -11.55 -0.59 -9.30
CA ALA A 13 -11.08 -1.01 -10.63
C ALA A 13 -9.99 -2.09 -10.50
N CYS A 14 -8.99 -1.89 -9.63
CA CYS A 14 -7.94 -2.87 -9.38
C CYS A 14 -8.50 -4.23 -8.92
N MET A 15 -9.50 -4.21 -8.02
CA MET A 15 -10.12 -5.43 -7.48
C MET A 15 -10.97 -6.21 -8.48
N HIS A 16 -11.54 -5.56 -9.50
CA HIS A 16 -12.35 -6.24 -10.50
C HIS A 16 -11.51 -6.68 -11.72
N VAL A 17 -10.55 -5.86 -12.15
CA VAL A 17 -9.70 -6.16 -13.31
C VAL A 17 -8.62 -7.17 -12.96
N ARG A 18 -7.96 -7.03 -11.80
CA ARG A 18 -6.92 -7.94 -11.29
C ARG A 18 -5.79 -8.28 -12.30
N CYS A 19 -5.39 -7.34 -13.16
CA CYS A 19 -4.42 -7.59 -14.24
C CYS A 19 -3.02 -8.03 -13.79
N GLY A 20 -2.54 -7.56 -12.63
CA GLY A 20 -1.26 -8.01 -12.06
C GLY A 20 0.01 -7.32 -12.60
N PHE A 21 -0.07 -6.39 -13.56
CA PHE A 21 1.15 -5.77 -14.14
C PHE A 21 2.00 -5.03 -13.11
N CYS A 22 1.38 -4.25 -12.22
CA CYS A 22 2.09 -3.54 -11.16
C CYS A 22 2.67 -4.46 -10.07
N ARG A 23 2.19 -5.71 -9.96
CA ARG A 23 2.73 -6.72 -9.04
C ARG A 23 4.06 -7.27 -9.56
N GLU A 24 4.13 -7.63 -10.84
CA GLU A 24 5.31 -8.28 -11.44
C GLU A 24 6.56 -7.40 -11.39
N ILE A 25 6.40 -6.08 -11.50
CA ILE A 25 7.52 -5.12 -11.44
C ILE A 25 7.81 -4.60 -10.02
N CYS A 26 7.04 -5.02 -9.01
CA CYS A 26 7.17 -4.48 -7.66
C CYS A 26 8.40 -5.05 -6.94
N PRO A 27 9.37 -4.22 -6.49
CA PRO A 27 10.57 -4.72 -5.83
C PRO A 27 10.26 -5.39 -4.49
N ALA A 28 9.31 -4.85 -3.71
CA ALA A 28 8.87 -5.45 -2.45
C ALA A 28 8.27 -6.85 -2.66
N TYR A 29 7.46 -7.02 -3.71
CA TYR A 29 6.93 -8.33 -4.08
C TYR A 29 8.04 -9.27 -4.56
N SER A 30 9.01 -8.78 -5.32
CA SER A 30 10.15 -9.59 -5.80
C SER A 30 10.92 -10.22 -4.64
N GLN A 31 11.08 -9.51 -3.52
CA GLN A 31 11.77 -10.01 -2.33
C GLN A 31 10.88 -10.87 -1.42
N LEU A 32 9.64 -10.41 -1.14
CA LEU A 32 8.80 -11.00 -0.10
C LEU A 32 7.81 -12.06 -0.62
N LYS A 33 7.60 -12.12 -1.95
CA LYS A 33 6.78 -13.11 -2.69
C LYS A 33 5.32 -13.28 -2.24
N LEU A 34 4.83 -12.44 -1.34
CA LEU A 34 3.42 -12.44 -0.91
C LEU A 34 2.70 -11.22 -1.48
N ASP A 35 1.52 -11.42 -2.07
CA ASP A 35 0.83 -10.39 -2.85
C ASP A 35 0.47 -9.16 -2.01
N SER A 36 0.22 -9.30 -0.71
CA SER A 36 -0.04 -8.16 0.19
C SER A 36 1.09 -7.13 0.22
N TYR A 37 2.33 -7.52 -0.09
CA TYR A 37 3.46 -6.60 -0.23
C TYR A 37 3.60 -5.99 -1.63
N SER A 38 2.83 -6.44 -2.62
CA SER A 38 2.86 -5.88 -3.97
C SER A 38 2.11 -4.54 -4.03
N ALA A 39 2.26 -3.77 -5.11
CA ALA A 39 1.46 -2.57 -5.31
C ALA A 39 -0.03 -2.91 -5.48
N LYS A 40 -0.32 -3.98 -6.23
CA LYS A 40 -1.67 -4.53 -6.40
C LYS A 40 -2.29 -4.94 -5.06
N GLY A 41 -1.57 -5.69 -4.23
CA GLY A 41 -2.10 -6.15 -2.94
C GLY A 41 -2.42 -5.00 -1.99
N LYS A 42 -1.67 -3.90 -2.05
CA LYS A 42 -2.01 -2.69 -1.29
C LYS A 42 -3.31 -2.04 -1.76
N MET A 43 -3.60 -2.07 -3.06
CA MET A 43 -4.90 -1.63 -3.57
C MET A 43 -6.04 -2.57 -3.13
N THR A 44 -5.78 -3.87 -3.01
CA THR A 44 -6.73 -4.82 -2.41
C THR A 44 -6.99 -4.51 -0.94
N ILE A 45 -5.94 -4.24 -0.16
CA ILE A 45 -6.04 -3.82 1.24
C ILE A 45 -6.86 -2.52 1.33
N LEU A 46 -6.54 -1.51 0.51
CA LEU A 46 -7.27 -0.25 0.45
C LEU A 46 -8.76 -0.45 0.18
N TYR A 47 -9.11 -1.30 -0.80
CA TYR A 47 -10.50 -1.62 -1.11
C TYR A 47 -11.23 -2.19 0.11
N HIS A 48 -10.63 -3.19 0.78
CA HIS A 48 -11.26 -3.83 1.93
C HIS A 48 -11.34 -2.92 3.16
N MET A 49 -10.36 -2.02 3.33
CA MET A 49 -10.40 -0.96 4.35
C MET A 49 -11.55 0.02 4.09
N LEU A 50 -11.72 0.48 2.83
CA LEU A 50 -12.82 1.38 2.45
C LEU A 50 -14.20 0.73 2.60
N LYS A 51 -14.30 -0.59 2.42
CA LYS A 51 -15.54 -1.35 2.67
C LYS A 51 -15.78 -1.72 4.13
N GLY A 52 -14.87 -1.37 5.04
CA GLY A 52 -14.96 -1.72 6.46
C GLY A 52 -14.76 -3.20 6.77
N SER A 53 -14.45 -4.02 5.76
CA SER A 53 -14.20 -5.46 5.89
C SER A 53 -12.79 -5.79 6.40
N LEU A 54 -11.89 -4.82 6.41
CA LEU A 54 -10.53 -4.94 6.94
C LEU A 54 -10.25 -3.73 7.83
N GLN A 55 -9.92 -3.98 9.09
CA GLN A 55 -9.52 -2.94 10.02
C GLN A 55 -8.01 -2.70 9.92
N PRO A 56 -7.55 -1.45 10.07
CA PRO A 56 -6.13 -1.16 10.09
C PRO A 56 -5.51 -1.68 11.40
N ASP A 57 -4.49 -2.51 11.29
CA ASP A 57 -3.72 -3.08 12.39
C ASP A 57 -2.21 -3.06 12.09
N GLU A 58 -1.40 -3.63 12.99
CA GLU A 58 0.05 -3.72 12.84
C GLU A 58 0.46 -4.53 11.60
N VAL A 59 -0.32 -5.56 11.24
CA VAL A 59 -0.03 -6.39 10.06
C VAL A 59 -0.28 -5.58 8.80
N VAL A 60 -1.39 -4.84 8.71
CA VAL A 60 -1.67 -3.90 7.62
C VAL A 60 -0.54 -2.87 7.53
N ALA A 61 -0.12 -2.30 8.66
CA ALA A 61 0.99 -1.36 8.69
C ALA A 61 2.27 -1.98 8.13
N GLU A 62 2.65 -3.19 8.55
CA GLU A 62 3.77 -3.93 7.99
C GLU A 62 3.72 -4.01 6.45
N ARG A 63 2.55 -4.32 5.89
CA ARG A 63 2.38 -4.45 4.43
C ARG A 63 2.47 -3.13 3.71
N ILE A 64 1.84 -2.08 4.25
CA ILE A 64 1.84 -0.76 3.61
C ILE A 64 3.23 -0.11 3.69
N PHE A 65 3.89 -0.20 4.84
CA PHE A 65 5.21 0.40 5.07
C PHE A 65 6.36 -0.34 4.39
N ALA A 66 6.18 -1.59 3.97
CA ALA A 66 7.10 -2.29 3.06
C ALA A 66 7.21 -1.65 1.65
N CYS A 67 6.36 -0.67 1.32
CA CYS A 67 6.48 0.06 0.06
C CYS A 67 7.76 0.90 0.01
N THR A 68 8.61 0.63 -0.98
CA THR A 68 9.88 1.33 -1.24
C THR A 68 9.72 2.71 -1.89
N SER A 69 8.48 3.14 -2.19
CA SER A 69 8.19 4.42 -2.85
C SER A 69 8.91 4.61 -4.21
N CYS A 70 9.18 3.53 -4.93
CA CYS A 70 9.92 3.56 -6.20
C CYS A 70 9.12 4.04 -7.44
N GLY A 71 7.78 4.16 -7.34
CA GLY A 71 6.93 4.68 -8.42
C GLY A 71 6.66 3.75 -9.62
N LEU A 72 7.31 2.58 -9.70
CA LEU A 72 7.13 1.64 -10.81
C LEU A 72 5.67 1.23 -11.06
N CYS A 73 4.85 1.15 -10.00
CA CYS A 73 3.44 0.79 -10.12
C CYS A 73 2.62 1.76 -10.99
N ASP A 74 2.97 3.04 -10.99
CA ASP A 74 2.22 4.07 -11.72
C ASP A 74 2.47 3.94 -13.22
N VAL A 75 3.72 3.65 -13.59
CA VAL A 75 4.15 3.37 -14.97
C VAL A 75 3.38 2.19 -15.56
N ALA A 76 3.10 1.15 -14.77
CA ALA A 76 2.42 -0.05 -15.27
C ALA A 76 0.89 -0.03 -15.17
N CYS A 77 0.29 0.83 -14.34
CA CYS A 77 -1.15 0.79 -14.09
C CYS A 77 -1.95 1.84 -14.86
N GLY A 78 -1.41 3.04 -15.04
CA GLY A 78 -2.18 4.21 -15.52
C GLY A 78 -2.97 4.94 -14.43
N TYR A 79 -2.95 4.45 -13.18
CA TYR A 79 -3.39 5.17 -11.98
C TYR A 79 -2.19 5.50 -11.10
N ASN A 80 -2.30 6.56 -10.28
CA ASN A 80 -1.26 6.96 -9.32
C ASN A 80 -1.33 6.09 -8.04
N ILE A 81 -0.98 4.80 -8.17
CA ILE A 81 -0.98 3.85 -7.05
C ILE A 81 -0.02 4.30 -5.94
N SER A 82 1.13 4.89 -6.29
CA SER A 82 2.09 5.38 -5.30
C SER A 82 1.46 6.44 -4.39
N GLU A 83 0.68 7.37 -4.95
CA GLU A 83 -0.04 8.40 -4.21
C GLU A 83 -1.03 7.78 -3.21
N ALA A 84 -1.83 6.81 -3.66
CA ALA A 84 -2.75 6.09 -2.79
C ALA A 84 -2.01 5.40 -1.62
N ILE A 85 -0.87 4.75 -1.89
CA ILE A 85 -0.06 4.11 -0.86
C ILE A 85 0.55 5.14 0.12
N HIS A 86 1.00 6.30 -0.36
CA HIS A 86 1.50 7.38 0.49
C HIS A 86 0.42 7.91 1.44
N GLU A 87 -0.81 8.04 0.96
CA GLU A 87 -1.94 8.45 1.79
C GLU A 87 -2.34 7.35 2.78
N MET A 88 -2.21 6.07 2.42
CA MET A 88 -2.39 4.96 3.36
C MET A 88 -1.34 5.02 4.48
N LYS A 89 -0.06 5.28 4.16
CA LYS A 89 1.00 5.45 5.18
C LYS A 89 0.65 6.58 6.14
N THR A 90 0.21 7.73 5.61
CA THR A 90 -0.17 8.88 6.44
C THR A 90 -1.38 8.58 7.31
N PHE A 91 -2.40 7.92 6.74
CA PHE A 91 -3.57 7.50 7.50
C PHE A 91 -3.22 6.56 8.67
N LEU A 92 -2.34 5.59 8.45
CA LEU A 92 -1.92 4.66 9.51
C LEU A 92 -1.11 5.36 10.61
N TYR A 93 -0.27 6.34 10.23
CA TYR A 93 0.45 7.19 11.17
C TYR A 93 -0.52 8.03 12.03
N ASP A 94 -1.52 8.67 11.40
CA ASP A 94 -2.53 9.49 12.09
C ASP A 94 -3.39 8.66 13.06
N GLN A 95 -3.54 7.36 12.83
CA GLN A 95 -4.25 6.44 13.73
C GLN A 95 -3.38 5.92 14.89
N ALA A 96 -2.12 6.39 15.01
CA ALA A 96 -1.18 5.96 16.04
C ALA A 96 -0.95 4.43 16.07
N ILE A 97 -1.07 3.76 14.93
CA ILE A 97 -0.80 2.32 14.82
C ILE A 97 0.73 2.12 14.91
N PRO A 98 1.21 1.14 15.71
CA PRO A 98 2.63 0.84 15.80
C PRO A 98 3.23 0.56 14.42
N LEU A 99 4.23 1.36 14.06
CA LEU A 99 4.93 1.22 12.79
C LEU A 99 5.99 0.12 12.88
N PRO A 100 6.32 -0.55 11.77
CA PRO A 100 7.37 -1.57 11.75
C PRO A 100 8.70 -1.00 12.25
N GLU A 101 9.39 -1.76 13.10
CA GLU A 101 10.65 -1.36 13.73
C GLU A 101 11.69 -0.88 12.70
N GLY A 102 11.78 -1.57 11.56
CA GLY A 102 12.69 -1.22 10.47
C GLY A 102 12.41 0.13 9.80
N TYR A 103 11.16 0.63 9.87
CA TYR A 103 10.80 1.94 9.34
C TYR A 103 11.15 3.09 10.31
N MET A 104 11.23 2.80 11.61
CA MET A 104 11.48 3.80 12.67
C MET A 104 12.98 4.06 12.93
N LYS A 105 13.87 3.21 12.41
CA LYS A 105 15.32 3.34 12.59
C LYS A 105 15.92 4.24 11.52
N ILE A 106 15.99 5.54 11.79
CA ILE A 106 16.87 6.44 11.03
C ILE A 106 18.30 6.16 11.50
N SER A 107 19.23 5.96 10.56
CA SER A 107 20.65 5.77 10.87
C SER A 107 21.12 6.86 11.84
N THR A 108 21.52 6.48 13.04
CA THR A 108 22.13 7.39 14.03
C THR A 108 23.61 7.65 13.71
N LYS A 109 24.08 7.24 12.52
CA LYS A 109 25.49 7.27 12.09
C LYS A 109 25.75 8.25 10.92
N THR A 110 24.80 9.12 10.60
CA THR A 110 25.01 10.27 9.71
C THR A 110 25.37 11.47 10.56
#